data_AF-A0AAI9R9U6-F1
#
_entry.id   AF-A0AAI9R9U6-F1
#
_cell.length_a   1.000
_cell.length_b   1.000
_cell.length_c   1.000
_cell.angle_alpha   90.00
_cell.angle_beta   90.00
_cell.angle_gamma   90.00
#
_symmetry.space_group_name_H-M   'P 1'
#
loop_
_entity.id
_entity.type
_entity.pdbx_description
1 polymer ?
#
loop_
_entity_poly.entity_id
_entity_poly.type
_entity_poly.pdbx_seq_one_letter_code
_entity_poly.pdbx_strand_id
1 'polypeptide(L)'
;MTGEGIAMWNEESVLHIGAEATATAGTWMGIRAVLKKREPRAYRHPSLDRKLTRQRLSAEARILARLQKIGFPSPALLDVDAEGGWLLL
;
A
#
# COMPACT_ATOMS: atom_id res chain seq x y z
N MET A 1 -9.15 11.47 -16.88
CA MET A 1 -9.14 11.98 -15.51
C MET A 1 -7.92 11.39 -14.83
N THR A 2 -6.87 12.20 -14.75
CA THR A 2 -5.51 11.85 -14.37
C THR A 2 -5.48 11.35 -12.93
N GLY A 3 -5.38 10.03 -12.75
CA GLY A 3 -4.99 9.47 -11.47
C GLY A 3 -3.59 9.97 -11.15
N GLU A 4 -3.41 10.59 -9.98
CA GLU A 4 -2.10 10.90 -9.43
C GLU A 4 -1.31 9.59 -9.38
N GLY A 5 -0.42 9.40 -10.37
CA GLY A 5 0.43 8.23 -10.45
C GLY A 5 1.42 8.29 -9.29
N ILE A 6 1.55 7.17 -8.57
CA ILE A 6 2.57 7.04 -7.53
C ILE A 6 3.92 7.30 -8.18
N ALA A 7 4.63 8.32 -7.70
CA ALA A 7 5.84 8.80 -8.37
C ALA A 7 6.84 7.66 -8.52
N MET A 8 7.39 7.51 -9.74
CA MET A 8 8.40 6.51 -10.09
C MET A 8 7.96 5.04 -9.97
N TRP A 9 6.65 4.77 -9.83
CA TRP A 9 6.08 3.42 -9.89
C TRP A 9 5.82 3.00 -11.34
N ASN A 10 6.39 1.86 -11.75
CA ASN A 10 6.10 1.20 -13.01
C ASN A 10 5.38 -0.12 -12.73
N GLU A 11 4.08 -0.15 -12.99
CA GLU A 11 3.27 -1.34 -12.81
C GLU A 11 3.55 -2.39 -13.89
N GLU A 12 3.65 -3.66 -13.49
CA GLU A 12 3.83 -4.78 -14.41
C GLU A 12 2.61 -5.69 -14.48
N SER A 13 2.12 -6.17 -13.32
CA SER A 13 1.01 -7.11 -13.27
C SER A 13 0.28 -7.09 -11.93
N VAL A 14 -1.00 -7.44 -11.94
CA VAL A 14 -1.78 -7.66 -10.72
C VAL A 14 -1.40 -9.02 -10.13
N LEU A 15 -0.90 -9.02 -8.91
CA LEU A 15 -0.60 -10.25 -8.17
C LEU A 15 -1.86 -10.82 -7.54
N HIS A 16 -2.67 -9.95 -6.92
CA HIS A 16 -3.86 -10.38 -6.19
C HIS A 16 -4.86 -9.23 -6.00
N ILE A 17 -6.15 -9.54 -6.16
CA ILE A 17 -7.25 -8.64 -5.80
C ILE A 17 -7.93 -9.21 -4.56
N GLY A 18 -7.69 -8.56 -3.42
CA GLY A 18 -8.32 -8.93 -2.15
C GLY A 18 -9.61 -8.14 -1.89
N ALA A 19 -10.32 -8.54 -0.84
CA ALA A 19 -11.52 -7.84 -0.37
C ALA A 19 -11.24 -6.40 0.08
N GLU A 20 -10.01 -6.10 0.49
CA GLU A 20 -9.63 -4.79 1.01
C GLU A 20 -8.67 -4.02 0.09
N ALA A 21 -7.65 -4.69 -0.43
CA ALA A 21 -6.59 -4.07 -1.22
C ALA A 21 -6.25 -4.91 -2.45
N THR A 22 -5.76 -4.24 -3.49
CA THR A 22 -5.11 -4.87 -4.64
C THR A 22 -3.60 -4.81 -4.43
N ALA A 23 -2.93 -5.92 -4.72
CA ALA A 23 -1.48 -6.02 -4.76
C ALA A 23 -1.02 -6.10 -6.22
N THR A 24 -0.17 -5.18 -6.65
CA THR A 24 0.43 -5.17 -8.00
C THR A 24 1.94 -5.28 -7.91
N ALA A 25 2.52 -6.13 -8.75
CA ALA A 25 3.96 -6.22 -8.95
C ALA A 25 4.42 -5.13 -9.90
N GLY A 26 5.64 -4.66 -9.68
CA GLY A 26 6.25 -3.67 -10.55
C GLY A 26 7.66 -3.33 -10.10
N THR A 27 8.10 -2.15 -10.53
CA THR A 27 9.35 -1.56 -10.09
C THR A 27 9.14 -0.15 -9.55
N TRP A 28 9.88 0.17 -8.49
CA TRP A 28 9.95 1.51 -7.93
C TRP A 28 11.41 1.94 -7.89
N MET A 29 11.75 3.05 -8.55
CA MET A 29 13.14 3.53 -8.68
C MET A 29 14.12 2.44 -9.17
N GLY A 30 13.67 1.55 -10.06
CA GLY A 30 14.46 0.44 -10.60
C GLY A 30 14.57 -0.79 -9.68
N ILE A 31 13.94 -0.77 -8.50
CA ILE A 31 13.90 -1.88 -7.56
C ILE A 31 12.58 -2.64 -7.72
N ARG A 32 12.65 -3.98 -7.74
CA ARG A 32 11.46 -4.84 -7.72
C ARG A 32 10.67 -4.62 -6.43
N ALA A 33 9.40 -4.27 -6.56
CA ALA A 33 8.55 -3.91 -5.43
C ALA A 33 7.10 -4.37 -5.67
N VAL A 34 6.31 -4.35 -4.60
CA VAL A 34 4.88 -4.62 -4.62
C VAL A 34 4.13 -3.40 -4.09
N LEU A 35 3.25 -2.86 -4.91
CA LEU A 35 2.32 -1.83 -4.50
C LEU A 35 1.07 -2.49 -3.92
N LYS A 36 0.73 -2.13 -2.68
CA LYS A 36 -0.51 -2.55 -2.02
C LYS A 36 -1.43 -1.36 -1.82
N LYS A 37 -2.48 -1.26 -2.63
CA LYS A 37 -3.39 -0.11 -2.67
C LYS A 37 -4.81 -0.49 -2.23
N ARG A 38 -5.41 0.34 -1.37
CA ARG A 38 -6.80 0.20 -0.91
C ARG A 38 -7.69 1.16 -1.69
N GLU A 39 -8.63 0.59 -2.43
CA GLU A 39 -9.63 1.39 -3.14
C GLU A 39 -10.82 1.73 -2.21
N PRO A 40 -11.38 2.96 -2.32
CA PRO A 40 -12.54 3.36 -1.53
C PRO A 40 -13.72 2.41 -1.69
N ARG A 41 -14.42 2.12 -0.59
CA ARG A 41 -15.58 1.24 -0.62
C ARG A 41 -16.87 2.07 -0.64
N ALA A 42 -17.60 2.00 -1.75
CA ALA A 42 -18.81 2.79 -1.98
C ALA A 42 -19.91 2.58 -0.93
N TYR A 43 -19.94 1.41 -0.27
CA TYR A 43 -20.89 1.12 0.81
C TYR A 43 -20.55 1.79 2.15
N ARG A 44 -19.36 2.42 2.29
CA ARG A 44 -18.93 3.08 3.52
C ARG A 44 -19.05 4.59 3.39
N HIS A 45 -19.40 5.25 4.49
CA HIS A 45 -19.36 6.70 4.54
C HIS A 45 -17.92 7.22 4.29
N PRO A 46 -17.71 8.26 3.46
CA PRO A 46 -16.36 8.68 3.06
C PRO A 46 -15.42 9.00 4.23
N SER A 47 -15.93 9.64 5.29
CA SER A 47 -15.11 9.93 6.48
C SER A 47 -14.70 8.67 7.25
N LEU A 48 -15.58 7.66 7.28
CA LEU A 48 -15.30 6.37 7.91
C LEU A 48 -14.28 5.59 7.10
N ASP A 49 -14.43 5.54 5.78
CA ASP A 49 -13.51 4.81 4.90
C ASP A 49 -12.09 5.37 4.97
N ARG A 50 -11.94 6.71 4.88
CA ARG A 50 -10.64 7.37 5.07
C ARG A 50 -10.02 7.06 6.43
N LYS A 51 -10.81 7.13 7.51
CA LYS A 51 -10.35 6.81 8.86
C LYS A 51 -9.87 5.35 8.97
N LEU A 52 -10.65 4.40 8.45
CA LEU A 52 -10.30 2.98 8.46
C LEU A 52 -9.05 2.69 7.64
N THR A 53 -8.97 3.23 6.42
CA THR A 53 -7.80 3.08 5.54
C THR A 53 -6.54 3.59 6.23
N ARG A 54 -6.57 4.82 6.77
CA ARG A 54 -5.43 5.40 7.50
C ARG A 54 -5.03 4.58 8.72
N GLN A 55 -5.99 4.14 9.54
CA GLN A 55 -5.71 3.33 10.73
C GLN A 55 -5.06 1.99 10.38
N ARG A 56 -5.56 1.30 9.36
CA ARG A 56 -5.05 -0.01 8.93
C ARG A 56 -3.69 0.10 8.27
N LEU A 57 -3.49 1.09 7.40
CA LEU A 57 -2.20 1.37 6.77
C LEU A 57 -1.13 1.71 7.82
N SER A 58 -1.48 2.55 8.80
CA SER A 58 -0.59 2.91 9.91
C SER A 58 -0.24 1.70 10.78
N ALA A 59 -1.18 0.79 11.02
CA ALA A 59 -0.92 -0.44 11.75
C ALA A 59 0.04 -1.36 10.98
N GLU A 60 -0.19 -1.56 9.68
CA GLU A 60 0.63 -2.39 8.81
C GLU A 60 2.07 -1.85 8.73
N ALA A 61 2.24 -0.56 8.45
CA ALA A 61 3.54 0.10 8.39
C ALA A 61 4.32 -0.03 9.72
N ARG A 62 3.66 0.21 10.87
CA ARG A 62 4.30 0.07 12.19
C ARG A 62 4.73 -1.36 12.49
N ILE A 63 3.91 -2.35 12.13
CA ILE A 63 4.24 -3.76 12.34
C ILE A 63 5.46 -4.14 11.48
N LEU A 64 5.46 -3.79 10.19
CA LEU A 64 6.59 -4.06 9.29
C LEU A 64 7.88 -3.39 9.78
N ALA A 65 7.83 -2.10 10.13
CA ALA A 65 8.99 -1.40 10.67
C ALA A 65 9.54 -2.05 11.95
N ARG A 66 8.66 -2.58 12.82
CA ARG A 66 9.08 -3.32 14.01
C ARG A 66 9.74 -4.66 13.67
N LEU A 67 9.18 -5.41 12.72
CA LEU A 67 9.72 -6.69 12.27
C LEU A 67 11.11 -6.52 11.63
N GLN A 68 11.28 -5.50 10.79
CA GLN A 68 12.57 -5.15 10.20
C GLN A 68 13.62 -4.83 11.27
N LYS A 69 13.26 -4.02 12.28
CA LYS A 69 14.19 -3.64 13.37
C LYS A 69 14.74 -4.82 14.17
N ILE A 70 14.00 -5.92 14.25
CA ILE A 70 14.44 -7.14 14.95
C ILE A 70 15.06 -8.17 14.01
N GLY A 71 15.27 -7.84 12.74
CA GLY A 71 15.82 -8.77 11.75
C GLY A 71 14.90 -9.94 11.38
N PHE A 72 13.58 -9.80 11.63
CA PHE A 72 12.62 -10.83 11.22
C PHE A 72 12.43 -10.80 9.69
N PRO A 73 12.33 -11.96 9.01
CA PRO A 73 12.13 -12.02 7.57
C PRO A 73 10.71 -11.59 7.17
N SER A 74 10.48 -10.28 7.10
CA SER A 74 9.26 -9.67 6.56
C SER A 74 9.55 -8.89 5.27
N PRO A 75 8.54 -8.58 4.45
CA PRO A 75 8.68 -7.61 3.38
C PRO A 75 9.27 -6.29 3.90
N ALA A 76 10.06 -5.61 3.07
CA ALA A 76 10.62 -4.33 3.46
C ALA A 76 9.57 -3.24 3.27
N LEU A 77 9.39 -2.34 4.23
CA LEU A 77 8.58 -1.15 3.98
C LEU A 77 9.43 -0.12 3.21
N LEU A 78 9.09 0.13 1.94
CA LEU A 78 9.82 1.07 1.08
C LEU A 78 9.25 2.48 1.18
N ASP A 79 7.93 2.62 1.08
CA ASP A 79 7.22 3.89 1.18
C ASP A 79 5.76 3.68 1.62
N VAL A 80 5.10 4.74 2.09
CA VAL A 80 3.72 4.70 2.54
C VAL A 80 3.04 6.05 2.38
N ASP A 81 1.82 6.04 1.83
CA ASP A 81 0.96 7.22 1.76
C ASP A 81 -0.40 6.92 2.41
N ALA A 82 -0.60 7.53 3.57
CA ALA A 82 -1.82 7.39 4.36
C ALA A 82 -3.04 8.09 3.76
N GLU A 83 -2.84 9.14 2.95
CA GLU A 83 -3.91 9.88 2.29
C GLU A 83 -4.27 9.21 0.96
N GLY A 84 -3.25 8.76 0.20
CA GLY A 84 -3.42 7.96 -1.01
C GLY A 84 -3.86 6.51 -0.76
N GLY A 85 -3.74 6.00 0.47
CA GLY A 85 -4.24 4.68 0.86
C GLY A 85 -3.40 3.50 0.35
N TRP A 86 -2.09 3.70 0.17
CA TRP A 86 -1.20 2.70 -0.38
C TRP A 86 0.13 2.59 0.38
N LEU A 87 0.79 1.44 0.24
CA LEU A 87 2.15 1.22 0.72
C LEU A 87 2.95 0.44 -0.34
N LEU A 88 4.24 0.71 -0.40
CA LEU A 88 5.20 0.01 -1.24
C LEU A 88 6.04 -0.93 -0.39
N LEU A 89 6.15 -2.18 -0.85
CA LEU A 89 6.90 -3.26 -0.22
C LEU A 89 8.01 -3.81 -1.12
#